data_AF-A0A7S4LK03-F1
#
_entry.id   AF-A0A7S4LK03-F1
#
_cell.length_a   1.000
_cell.length_b   1.000
_cell.length_c   1.000
_cell.angle_alpha   90.00
_cell.angle_beta   90.00
_cell.angle_gamma   90.00
#
_symmetry.space_group_name_H-M   'P 1'
#
loop_
_entity.id
_entity.type
_entity.pdbx_description
1 polymer ?
#
loop_
_entity_poly.entity_id
_entity_poly.type
_entity_poly.pdbx_seq_one_letter_code
_entity_poly.pdbx_strand_id
1 'polypeptide(L)'
;IQMSGFILSEEDTKPYWIWAFWINPIQYGMTAASINEFKSDRYSGLVPGTTQTWGDFYLTQKKLPTDTFRIWLGVIYNACFYLLMVILYALALIFIRWPEKFPAKAADDDELEDDAAVPQVEIPFTPCSLSWHDIDYDVDDPGSKQKLGLRLLHGVSGYAKPKTMTALMGSSGAGKTTLLDVLAGRKNTGKIS
;
A
#
# COMPACT_ATOMS: atom_id res chain seq x y z
N ILE A 1 -5.74 -19.21 18.15
CA ILE A 1 -6.10 -19.52 19.56
C ILE A 1 -5.92 -21.01 19.87
N GLN A 2 -6.33 -21.95 19.00
CA GLN A 2 -6.16 -23.39 19.28
C GLN A 2 -4.68 -23.83 19.38
N MET A 3 -3.81 -23.35 18.49
CA MET A 3 -2.36 -23.63 18.48
C MET A 3 -1.55 -22.57 19.22
N SER A 4 -2.00 -22.17 20.41
CA SER A 4 -1.40 -21.06 21.16
C SER A 4 -0.73 -21.47 22.47
N GLY A 5 -0.56 -22.78 22.69
CA GLY A 5 0.13 -23.34 23.85
C GLY A 5 -0.78 -23.50 25.05
N PHE A 6 -1.90 -22.77 25.06
CA PHE A 6 -2.87 -22.83 26.16
C PHE A 6 -3.79 -24.05 26.09
N ILE A 7 -4.12 -24.53 24.88
CA ILE A 7 -5.00 -25.69 24.63
C ILE A 7 -4.21 -26.94 24.22
N LEU A 8 -3.11 -26.76 23.46
CA LEU A 8 -2.22 -27.83 23.00
C LEU A 8 -0.80 -27.50 23.44
N SER A 9 -0.22 -28.35 24.29
CA SER A 9 1.18 -28.23 24.70
C SER A 9 2.12 -28.66 23.56
N GLU A 10 3.32 -28.09 23.54
CA GLU A 10 4.41 -28.41 22.60
C GLU A 10 4.68 -29.93 22.55
N GLU A 11 4.55 -30.60 23.70
CA GLU A 11 4.81 -32.04 23.84
C GLU A 11 3.74 -32.94 23.20
N ASP A 12 2.50 -32.46 23.10
CA ASP A 12 1.37 -33.26 22.60
C ASP A 12 1.14 -33.05 21.09
N THR A 13 1.94 -32.20 20.44
CA THR A 13 1.82 -31.88 19.02
C THR A 13 2.59 -32.88 18.17
N LYS A 14 1.94 -33.42 17.13
CA LYS A 14 2.56 -34.39 16.22
C LYS A 14 3.81 -33.78 15.55
N PRO A 15 4.91 -34.55 15.36
CA PRO A 15 6.20 -34.00 14.91
C PRO A 15 6.13 -33.22 13.59
N TYR A 16 5.21 -33.60 12.70
CA TYR A 16 5.05 -32.98 11.38
C TYR A 16 4.22 -31.68 11.39
N TRP A 17 3.53 -31.34 12.49
CA TRP A 17 2.80 -30.07 12.65
C TRP A 17 3.55 -29.06 13.52
N ILE A 18 4.69 -29.45 14.10
CA ILE A 18 5.40 -28.60 15.07
C ILE A 18 5.82 -27.27 14.44
N TRP A 19 6.20 -27.24 13.16
CA TRP A 19 6.59 -26.01 12.47
C TRP A 19 5.50 -24.92 12.48
N ALA A 20 4.22 -25.29 12.45
CA ALA A 20 3.12 -24.33 12.50
C ALA A 20 3.01 -23.66 13.89
N PHE A 21 3.47 -24.35 14.93
CA PHE A 21 3.61 -23.81 16.28
C PHE A 21 4.73 -22.76 16.34
N TRP A 22 5.87 -23.01 15.69
CA TRP A 22 7.02 -22.09 15.63
C TRP A 22 6.80 -20.84 14.76
N ILE A 23 5.80 -20.85 13.87
CA ILE A 23 5.47 -19.70 13.02
C ILE A 23 4.48 -18.74 13.70
N ASN A 24 3.71 -19.21 14.68
CA ASN A 24 2.62 -18.42 15.24
C ASN A 24 3.13 -17.38 16.27
N PRO A 25 3.11 -16.06 16.00
CA PRO A 25 3.58 -15.05 16.95
C PRO A 25 2.77 -15.00 18.25
N ILE A 26 1.47 -15.33 18.17
CA ILE A 26 0.55 -15.33 19.31
C ILE A 26 0.95 -16.40 20.34
N GLN A 27 1.50 -17.53 19.89
CA GLN A 27 2.03 -18.59 20.74
C GLN A 27 3.09 -18.02 21.69
N TYR A 28 4.11 -17.37 21.11
CA TYR A 28 5.21 -16.80 21.87
C TYR A 28 4.76 -15.70 22.82
N GLY A 29 3.81 -14.86 22.39
CA GLY A 29 3.24 -13.81 23.23
C GLY A 29 2.51 -14.38 24.45
N MET A 30 1.66 -15.40 24.27
CA MET A 30 0.91 -16.00 25.37
C MET A 30 1.77 -16.85 26.30
N THR A 31 2.76 -17.58 25.77
CA THR A 31 3.73 -18.30 26.61
C THR A 31 4.58 -17.31 27.43
N ALA A 32 5.06 -16.22 26.84
CA ALA A 32 5.81 -15.19 27.56
C ALA A 32 4.96 -14.51 28.65
N ALA A 33 3.71 -14.15 28.36
CA ALA A 33 2.79 -13.55 29.32
C ALA A 33 2.48 -14.50 30.48
N SER A 34 2.25 -15.78 30.18
CA SER A 34 1.98 -16.80 31.21
C SER A 34 3.17 -16.97 32.16
N ILE A 35 4.40 -17.09 31.63
CA ILE A 35 5.60 -17.22 32.46
C ILE A 35 5.81 -15.96 33.31
N ASN A 36 5.60 -14.78 32.73
CA ASN A 36 5.74 -13.51 33.44
C ASN A 36 4.75 -13.40 34.62
N GLU A 37 3.49 -13.81 34.41
CA GLU A 37 2.47 -13.77 35.47
C GLU A 37 2.78 -14.77 36.58
N PHE A 38 3.05 -16.03 36.24
CA PHE A 38 3.26 -17.10 37.23
C PHE A 38 4.61 -17.01 37.96
N LYS A 39 5.59 -16.27 37.43
CA LYS A 39 6.84 -15.97 38.15
C LYS A 39 6.78 -14.73 39.04
N SER A 40 5.66 -14.01 39.06
CA SER A 40 5.51 -12.85 39.94
C SER A 40 5.51 -13.25 41.41
N ASP A 41 5.85 -12.30 42.28
CA ASP A 41 5.90 -12.50 43.74
C ASP A 41 4.57 -13.02 44.31
N ARG A 42 3.45 -12.76 43.62
CA ARG A 42 2.11 -13.24 43.98
C ARG A 42 2.01 -14.77 44.05
N TYR A 43 2.80 -15.47 43.25
CA TYR A 43 2.81 -16.94 43.17
C TYR A 43 4.08 -17.56 43.78
N SER A 44 4.89 -16.76 44.47
CA SER A 44 6.13 -17.18 45.13
C SER A 44 5.94 -18.07 46.36
N GLY A 45 4.70 -18.18 46.86
CA GLY A 45 4.37 -19.06 47.98
C GLY A 45 4.73 -20.52 47.66
N LEU A 46 5.28 -21.23 48.64
CA LEU A 46 5.62 -22.63 48.49
C LEU A 46 4.36 -23.51 48.57
N VAL A 47 4.28 -24.52 47.72
CA VAL A 47 3.20 -25.51 47.79
C VAL A 47 3.45 -26.42 48.99
N PRO A 48 2.46 -26.63 49.89
CA PRO A 48 2.62 -27.51 51.04
C PRO A 48 3.09 -28.91 50.64
N GLY A 49 4.20 -29.37 51.21
CA GLY A 49 4.77 -30.69 50.91
C GLY A 49 5.76 -30.73 49.74
N THR A 50 6.11 -29.58 49.13
CA THR A 50 7.16 -29.51 48.09
C THR A 50 8.07 -28.30 48.30
N THR A 51 9.21 -28.27 47.60
CA THR A 51 10.15 -27.13 47.55
C THR A 51 9.86 -26.18 46.38
N GLN A 52 8.77 -26.38 45.63
CA GLN A 52 8.42 -25.56 44.47
C GLN A 52 7.45 -24.44 44.85
N THR A 53 7.54 -23.33 44.12
CA THR A 53 6.57 -22.23 44.21
C THR A 53 5.26 -22.64 43.54
N TRP A 54 4.13 -22.03 43.95
CA TRP A 54 2.84 -22.22 43.28
C TRP A 54 2.92 -21.90 41.78
N GLY A 55 3.72 -20.90 41.42
CA GLY A 55 3.98 -20.51 40.03
C GLY A 55 4.64 -21.61 39.22
N ASP A 56 5.78 -22.12 39.68
CA ASP A 56 6.54 -23.16 38.96
C ASP A 56 5.77 -24.48 38.90
N PHE A 57 5.03 -24.80 39.97
CA PHE A 57 4.17 -25.98 40.01
C PHE A 57 3.05 -25.89 38.96
N TYR A 58 2.39 -24.72 38.84
CA TYR A 58 1.32 -24.51 37.85
C TYR A 58 1.85 -24.56 36.41
N LEU A 59 3.01 -23.94 36.16
CA LEU A 59 3.67 -23.99 34.84
C LEU A 59 4.04 -25.43 34.45
N THR A 60 4.57 -26.21 35.40
CA THR A 60 4.93 -27.62 35.17
C THR A 60 3.68 -28.47 34.92
N GLN A 61 2.59 -28.25 35.66
CA GLN A 61 1.32 -28.94 35.40
C GLN A 61 0.72 -28.61 34.03
N LYS A 62 0.89 -27.38 33.56
CA LYS A 62 0.44 -26.93 32.24
C LYS A 62 1.42 -27.29 31.12
N LYS A 63 2.49 -28.04 31.40
CA LYS A 63 3.56 -28.37 30.46
C LYS A 63 4.10 -27.11 29.75
N LEU A 64 4.19 -26.01 30.49
CA LEU A 64 4.76 -24.76 30.03
C LEU A 64 6.21 -24.68 30.52
N PRO A 65 7.11 -24.13 29.70
CA PRO A 65 8.51 -24.00 30.09
C PRO A 65 8.66 -22.98 31.22
N THR A 66 9.43 -23.33 32.24
CA THR A 66 9.69 -22.47 33.41
C THR A 66 10.86 -21.50 33.19
N ASP A 67 11.52 -21.54 32.02
CA ASP A 67 12.70 -20.70 31.75
C ASP A 67 12.33 -19.24 31.49
N THR A 68 12.85 -18.33 32.32
CA THR A 68 12.65 -16.88 32.15
C THR A 68 13.27 -16.36 30.84
N PHE A 69 14.31 -17.01 30.33
CA PHE A 69 14.96 -16.64 29.08
C PHE A 69 14.01 -16.70 27.87
N ARG A 70 13.02 -17.61 27.89
CA ARG A 70 12.04 -17.73 26.80
C ARG A 70 11.13 -16.50 26.68
N ILE A 71 10.96 -15.71 27.74
CA ILE A 71 10.23 -14.43 27.69
C ILE A 71 10.91 -13.49 26.70
N TRP A 72 12.22 -13.29 26.85
CA TRP A 72 13.01 -12.41 25.99
C TRP A 72 13.05 -12.91 24.54
N LEU A 73 13.20 -14.21 24.35
CA LEU A 73 13.13 -14.83 23.02
C LEU A 73 11.78 -14.55 22.34
N GLY A 74 10.67 -14.69 23.08
CA GLY A 74 9.32 -14.39 22.58
C GLY A 74 9.12 -12.92 22.23
N VAL A 75 9.64 -11.99 23.05
CA VAL A 75 9.57 -10.55 22.79
C VAL A 75 10.37 -10.18 21.53
N ILE A 76 11.61 -10.65 21.41
CA ILE A 76 12.47 -10.38 20.25
C ILE A 76 11.85 -10.96 18.98
N TYR A 77 11.34 -12.21 19.03
CA TYR A 77 10.67 -12.84 17.91
C TYR A 77 9.46 -12.02 17.42
N ASN A 78 8.58 -11.59 18.33
CA ASN A 78 7.40 -10.79 17.98
C ASN A 78 7.78 -9.44 17.36
N ALA A 79 8.81 -8.78 17.91
CA ALA A 79 9.31 -7.52 17.35
C ALA A 79 9.88 -7.70 15.94
N CYS A 80 10.69 -8.74 15.71
CA CYS A 80 11.23 -9.08 14.39
C CYS A 80 10.12 -9.42 13.39
N PHE A 81 9.12 -10.22 13.79
CA PHE A 81 7.99 -10.57 12.95
C PHE A 81 7.16 -9.33 12.56
N TYR A 82 6.91 -8.43 13.51
CA TYR A 82 6.24 -7.15 13.25
C TYR A 82 7.01 -6.31 12.22
N LEU A 83 8.32 -6.13 12.41
CA LEU A 83 9.16 -5.39 11.46
C LEU A 83 9.18 -6.03 10.08
N LEU A 84 9.27 -7.35 10.01
CA LEU A 84 9.21 -8.09 8.75
C LEU A 84 7.87 -7.84 8.02
N MET A 85 6.75 -7.88 8.74
CA MET A 85 5.42 -7.60 8.16
C MET A 85 5.30 -6.17 7.65
N VAL A 86 5.85 -5.19 8.39
CA VAL A 86 5.88 -3.79 7.96
C VAL A 86 6.70 -3.62 6.68
N ILE A 87 7.87 -4.27 6.59
CA ILE A 87 8.72 -4.23 5.40
C ILE A 87 8.01 -4.87 4.21
N LEU A 88 7.39 -6.05 4.38
CA LEU A 88 6.63 -6.69 3.32
C LEU A 88 5.45 -5.84 2.85
N TYR A 89 4.75 -5.17 3.77
CA TYR A 89 3.67 -4.24 3.43
C TYR A 89 4.19 -3.03 2.64
N ALA A 90 5.30 -2.43 3.07
CA ALA A 90 5.93 -1.32 2.35
C ALA A 90 6.39 -1.75 0.93
N LEU A 91 7.01 -2.93 0.80
CA LEU A 91 7.38 -3.50 -0.49
C LEU A 91 6.13 -3.76 -1.35
N ALA A 92 5.05 -4.30 -0.78
CA ALA A 92 3.81 -4.52 -1.50
C ALA A 92 3.25 -3.20 -2.06
N LEU A 93 3.31 -2.09 -1.32
CA LEU A 93 2.91 -0.77 -1.81
C LEU A 93 3.83 -0.23 -2.93
N ILE A 94 5.13 -0.54 -2.86
CA ILE A 94 6.07 -0.14 -3.92
C ILE A 94 5.84 -0.95 -5.21
N PHE A 95 5.61 -2.25 -5.10
CA PHE A 95 5.40 -3.13 -6.25
C PHE A 95 3.98 -3.03 -6.82
N ILE A 96 2.99 -2.80 -5.97
CA ILE A 96 1.61 -2.54 -6.36
C ILE A 96 1.45 -1.03 -6.49
N ARG A 97 2.04 -0.46 -7.55
CA ARG A 97 1.65 0.87 -8.03
C ARG A 97 0.24 0.74 -8.58
N TRP A 98 -0.78 0.87 -7.73
CA TRP A 98 -2.15 0.97 -8.19
C TRP A 98 -2.21 2.21 -9.09
N PRO A 99 -2.47 2.09 -10.40
CA PRO A 99 -2.76 3.27 -11.19
C PRO A 99 -4.03 3.84 -10.58
N GLU A 100 -3.92 4.99 -9.93
CA GLU A 100 -5.08 5.77 -9.52
C GLU A 100 -5.86 6.07 -10.79
N LYS A 101 -6.81 5.20 -11.11
CA LYS A 101 -7.93 5.55 -11.97
C LYS A 101 -8.78 6.45 -11.09
N PHE A 102 -8.39 7.71 -10.96
CA PHE A 102 -9.30 8.72 -10.49
C PHE A 102 -10.51 8.62 -11.41
N PRO A 103 -11.69 8.18 -10.94
CA PRO A 103 -12.88 8.41 -11.73
C PRO A 103 -12.92 9.93 -11.90
N ALA A 104 -12.93 10.40 -13.14
CA ALA A 104 -13.34 11.77 -13.41
C ALA A 104 -14.77 11.84 -12.88
N LYS A 105 -14.92 12.26 -11.63
CA LYS A 105 -16.22 12.58 -11.07
C LYS A 105 -16.66 13.76 -11.92
N ALA A 106 -17.59 13.51 -12.84
CA ALA A 106 -18.37 14.59 -13.41
C ALA A 106 -18.86 15.38 -12.20
N ALA A 107 -18.53 16.66 -12.16
CA ALA A 107 -19.12 17.57 -11.21
C ALA A 107 -20.62 17.54 -11.54
N ASP A 108 -21.38 16.77 -10.76
CA ASP A 108 -22.81 16.92 -10.70
C ASP A 108 -23.01 18.27 -9.98
N ASP A 109 -23.14 19.31 -10.79
CA ASP A 109 -23.45 20.67 -10.37
C ASP A 109 -24.91 20.71 -9.90
N ASP A 110 -25.21 20.20 -8.71
CA ASP A 110 -26.49 20.44 -8.02
C ASP A 110 -26.36 20.09 -6.53
N GLU A 111 -25.84 21.04 -5.75
CA GLU A 111 -26.25 21.33 -4.36
C GLU A 111 -25.53 22.59 -3.89
N LEU A 112 -26.23 23.73 -4.00
CA LEU A 112 -25.88 24.98 -3.32
C LEU A 112 -26.24 24.82 -1.84
N GLU A 113 -25.30 24.37 -1.02
CA GLU A 113 -25.36 24.56 0.43
C GLU A 113 -24.37 25.65 0.86
N ASP A 114 -24.94 26.62 1.56
CA ASP A 114 -24.35 27.86 2.06
C ASP A 114 -23.18 27.64 3.03
N ASP A 115 -22.12 28.42 2.83
CA ASP A 115 -21.17 28.94 3.83
C ASP A 115 -20.72 28.01 4.98
N ALA A 116 -19.78 27.11 4.68
CA ALA A 116 -18.74 26.74 5.62
C ALA A 116 -17.37 27.01 4.99
N ALA A 117 -16.59 27.91 5.60
CA ALA A 117 -15.29 28.36 5.13
C ALA A 117 -14.32 27.20 4.86
N VAL A 118 -14.26 26.76 3.61
CA VAL A 118 -13.20 25.88 3.13
C VAL A 118 -11.91 26.69 3.13
N PRO A 119 -10.85 26.30 3.86
CA PRO A 119 -9.57 26.98 3.77
C PRO A 119 -9.10 26.91 2.33
N GLN A 120 -9.09 28.04 1.64
CA GLN A 120 -8.55 28.17 0.30
C GLN A 120 -7.05 27.93 0.40
N VAL A 121 -6.63 26.71 0.12
CA VAL A 121 -5.23 26.40 -0.14
C VAL A 121 -4.89 27.08 -1.47
N GLU A 122 -4.43 28.33 -1.39
CA GLU A 122 -3.83 29.04 -2.52
C GLU A 122 -2.52 28.32 -2.88
N ILE A 123 -2.64 27.31 -3.73
CA ILE A 123 -1.49 26.74 -4.43
C ILE A 123 -0.90 27.88 -5.29
N PRO A 124 0.41 28.19 -5.18
CA PRO A 124 1.03 29.27 -5.95
C PRO A 124 1.11 28.87 -7.44
N PHE A 125 0.01 29.00 -8.14
CA PHE A 125 -0.06 28.74 -9.58
C PHE A 125 0.53 29.92 -10.33
N THR A 126 1.67 29.70 -10.99
CA THR A 126 2.23 30.68 -11.93
C THR A 126 1.44 30.61 -13.24
N PRO A 127 0.69 31.65 -13.64
CA PRO A 127 -0.12 31.60 -14.84
C PRO A 127 0.78 31.53 -16.09
N CYS A 128 0.80 30.37 -16.75
CA CYS A 128 1.56 30.15 -17.99
C CYS A 128 0.61 30.03 -19.18
N SER A 129 0.70 30.95 -20.14
CA SER A 129 -0.03 30.85 -21.40
C SER A 129 0.62 29.81 -22.31
N LEU A 130 -0.18 28.88 -22.82
CA LEU A 130 0.28 27.91 -23.80
C LEU A 130 -0.02 28.45 -25.20
N SER A 131 0.97 28.51 -26.08
CA SER A 131 0.79 28.85 -27.49
C SER A 131 1.50 27.82 -28.36
N TRP A 132 0.90 27.47 -29.49
CA TRP A 132 1.48 26.58 -30.48
C TRP A 132 1.32 27.18 -31.87
N HIS A 133 2.33 26.95 -32.71
CA HIS A 133 2.39 27.48 -34.06
C HIS A 133 2.81 26.36 -35.02
N ASP A 134 2.04 26.26 -36.11
CA ASP A 134 2.29 25.42 -37.27
C ASP A 134 2.67 23.98 -36.93
N ILE A 135 1.97 23.37 -35.95
CA ILE A 135 2.21 21.99 -35.58
C ILE A 135 1.78 21.06 -36.72
N ASP A 136 2.76 20.37 -37.30
CA ASP A 136 2.56 19.20 -38.14
C ASP A 136 2.83 17.92 -37.34
N TYR A 137 1.98 16.90 -37.50
CA TYR A 137 2.19 15.58 -36.89
C TYR A 137 2.03 14.48 -37.92
N ASP A 138 3.14 13.80 -38.19
CA ASP A 138 3.23 12.68 -39.12
C ASP A 138 3.41 11.38 -38.32
N VAL A 139 2.56 10.39 -38.61
CA VAL A 139 2.64 9.04 -38.02
C VAL A 139 3.19 8.06 -39.05
N ASP A 140 4.21 7.30 -38.67
CA ASP A 140 4.68 6.18 -39.46
C ASP A 140 3.71 5.00 -39.30
N ASP A 141 3.00 4.66 -40.38
CA ASP A 141 2.11 3.48 -40.40
C ASP A 141 2.94 2.22 -40.72
N PRO A 142 3.05 1.24 -39.81
CA PRO A 142 3.77 0.00 -40.08
C PRO A 142 3.05 -0.93 -41.09
N GLY A 143 1.80 -0.64 -41.45
CA GLY A 143 0.97 -1.48 -42.34
C GLY A 143 0.90 -1.03 -43.81
N SER A 144 1.32 0.19 -44.14
CA SER A 144 1.19 0.76 -45.49
C SER A 144 2.52 0.70 -46.26
N LYS A 145 2.50 0.20 -47.51
CA LYS A 145 3.71 0.06 -48.37
C LYS A 145 4.30 1.39 -48.86
N GLN A 146 3.73 2.54 -48.51
CA GLN A 146 4.29 3.86 -48.81
C GLN A 146 5.00 4.43 -47.58
N LYS A 147 6.30 4.71 -47.71
CA LYS A 147 7.15 5.41 -46.73
C LYS A 147 6.81 6.91 -46.58
N LEU A 148 5.58 7.33 -46.90
CA LEU A 148 5.10 8.68 -46.65
C LEU A 148 4.18 8.59 -45.43
N GLY A 149 4.66 9.10 -44.29
CA GLY A 149 3.92 9.12 -43.04
C GLY A 149 2.53 9.73 -43.22
N LEU A 150 1.54 9.18 -42.52
CA LEU A 150 0.19 9.73 -42.53
C LEU A 150 0.21 11.03 -41.72
N ARG A 151 0.04 12.15 -42.40
CA ARG A 151 -0.10 13.45 -41.74
C ARG A 151 -1.48 13.56 -41.10
N LEU A 152 -1.52 13.65 -39.78
CA LEU A 152 -2.75 13.74 -38.98
C LEU A 152 -3.08 15.17 -38.56
N LEU A 153 -2.07 16.01 -38.41
CA LEU A 153 -2.22 17.45 -38.10
C LEU A 153 -1.51 18.23 -39.21
N HIS A 154 -2.18 19.27 -39.70
CA HIS A 154 -1.72 20.12 -40.79
C HIS A 154 -1.62 21.56 -40.29
N GLY A 155 -0.41 22.02 -39.98
CA GLY A 155 -0.12 23.42 -39.64
C GLY A 155 -1.06 24.02 -38.60
N VAL A 156 -1.31 23.32 -37.49
CA VAL A 156 -2.27 23.77 -36.50
C VAL A 156 -1.62 24.81 -35.59
N SER A 157 -2.21 26.00 -35.54
CA SER A 157 -1.78 27.13 -34.71
C SER A 157 -2.88 27.54 -33.72
N GLY A 158 -2.51 27.97 -32.51
CA GLY A 158 -3.48 28.38 -31.49
C GLY A 158 -2.84 28.81 -30.17
N TYR A 159 -3.65 29.33 -29.27
CA TYR A 159 -3.21 29.72 -27.93
C TYR A 159 -4.30 29.45 -26.89
N ALA A 160 -3.88 29.13 -25.67
CA ALA A 160 -4.72 28.93 -24.50
C ALA A 160 -4.23 29.85 -23.37
N LYS A 161 -5.09 30.77 -22.95
CA LYS A 161 -4.79 31.76 -21.91
C LYS A 161 -5.08 31.19 -20.51
N PRO A 162 -4.25 31.47 -19.49
CA PRO A 162 -4.54 31.09 -18.11
C PRO A 162 -5.85 31.72 -17.64
N LYS A 163 -6.60 31.01 -16.80
CA LYS A 163 -7.91 31.44 -16.25
C LYS A 163 -9.04 31.57 -17.29
N THR A 164 -8.88 31.03 -18.51
CA THR A 164 -9.96 30.91 -19.49
C THR A 164 -10.12 29.46 -19.94
N MET A 165 -11.36 28.98 -20.03
CA MET A 165 -11.65 27.65 -20.57
C MET A 165 -11.56 27.68 -22.09
N THR A 166 -10.60 26.94 -22.66
CA THR A 166 -10.45 26.79 -24.11
C THR A 166 -10.99 25.42 -24.52
N ALA A 167 -12.04 25.38 -25.35
CA ALA A 167 -12.64 24.15 -25.84
C ALA A 167 -12.19 23.85 -27.28
N LEU A 168 -11.76 22.62 -27.53
CA LEU A 168 -11.41 22.13 -28.87
C LEU A 168 -12.59 21.33 -29.44
N MET A 169 -13.31 21.88 -30.41
CA MET A 169 -14.48 21.26 -31.04
C MET A 169 -14.22 20.93 -32.52
N GLY A 170 -14.90 19.91 -33.04
CA GLY A 170 -14.73 19.45 -34.43
C GLY A 170 -15.31 18.05 -34.65
N SER A 171 -15.41 17.61 -35.91
CA SER A 171 -15.97 16.31 -36.28
C SER A 171 -15.21 15.12 -35.67
N SER A 172 -15.86 13.96 -35.54
CA SER A 172 -15.19 12.73 -35.12
C SER A 172 -14.08 12.37 -36.12
N GLY A 173 -12.88 12.08 -35.63
CA GLY A 173 -11.71 11.81 -36.49
C GLY A 173 -10.87 13.03 -36.90
N ALA A 174 -11.26 14.26 -36.57
CA ALA A 174 -10.51 15.48 -36.93
C ALA A 174 -9.15 15.68 -36.22
N GLY A 175 -8.67 14.71 -35.44
CA GLY A 175 -7.37 14.82 -34.76
C GLY A 175 -7.36 15.63 -33.45
N LYS A 176 -8.52 15.95 -32.85
CA LYS A 176 -8.60 16.74 -31.59
C LYS A 176 -7.84 16.10 -30.43
N THR A 177 -8.10 14.83 -30.17
CA THR A 177 -7.38 14.05 -29.16
C THR A 177 -5.90 13.91 -29.52
N THR A 178 -5.59 13.82 -30.82
CA THR A 178 -4.21 13.77 -31.32
C THR A 178 -3.46 15.08 -31.02
N LEU A 179 -4.08 16.24 -31.22
CA LEU A 179 -3.49 17.54 -30.88
C LEU A 179 -3.22 17.67 -29.38
N LEU A 180 -4.19 17.29 -28.53
CA LEU A 180 -4.01 17.31 -27.08
C LEU A 180 -2.90 16.35 -26.62
N ASP A 181 -2.82 15.17 -27.24
CA ASP A 181 -1.77 14.20 -26.95
C ASP A 181 -0.37 14.66 -27.36
N VAL A 182 -0.25 15.40 -28.47
CA VAL A 182 1.01 16.00 -28.95
C VAL A 182 1.43 17.15 -28.03
N LEU A 183 0.52 18.05 -27.68
CA LEU A 183 0.79 19.16 -26.74
C LEU A 183 1.14 18.67 -25.34
N ALA A 184 0.55 17.55 -24.89
CA ALA A 184 0.85 16.94 -23.59
C ALA A 184 2.12 16.07 -23.59
N GLY A 185 2.80 15.91 -24.73
CA GLY A 185 3.98 15.05 -24.87
C GLY A 185 3.70 13.55 -24.69
N ARG A 186 2.43 13.13 -24.76
CA ARG A 186 2.01 11.73 -24.55
C ARG A 186 2.35 10.84 -25.75
N LYS A 187 2.59 11.43 -26.93
CA LYS A 187 2.97 10.73 -28.16
C LYS A 187 4.40 11.10 -28.54
N ASN A 188 5.30 10.12 -28.47
CA ASN A 188 6.72 10.22 -28.83
C ASN A 188 7.09 9.39 -30.08
N THR A 189 6.11 8.79 -30.75
CA THR A 189 6.31 7.83 -31.86
C THR A 189 6.07 8.45 -33.24
N GLY A 190 6.20 9.77 -33.37
CA GLY A 190 6.03 10.49 -34.63
C GLY A 190 6.97 11.69 -34.71
N LYS A 191 7.18 12.21 -35.90
CA LYS A 191 7.92 13.47 -36.08
C LYS A 191 6.95 14.62 -35.89
N ILE A 192 7.27 15.48 -34.92
CA ILE A 192 6.63 16.77 -34.71
C ILE A 192 7.55 17.78 -35.41
N SER A 193 7.03 18.54 -36.35
CA SER A 193 7.77 19.59 -37.07
C SER A 193 7.02 20.90 -37.00
#